data_AF-A0AA96WKX2-F1
#
_entry.id   AF-A0AA96WKX2-F1
#
_cell.length_a   1.000
_cell.length_b   1.000
_cell.length_c   1.000
_cell.angle_alpha   90.00
_cell.angle_beta   90.00
_cell.angle_gamma   90.00
#
_symmetry.space_group_name_H-M   'P 1'
#
loop_
_entity.id
_entity.type
_entity.pdbx_description
1 polymer ?
#
loop_
_entity_poly.entity_id
_entity_poly.type
_entity_poly.pdbx_seq_one_letter_code
_entity_poly.pdbx_strand_id
1 'polypeptide(L)'
;MPPQLSATDQAFLQRLARIDFGPIAFKLMHPDKGPGWPLAQTTHAIEQYRRFLFLHHRYPTAQLVPSQEIDQVWHIHILDTAKYRQDCQFLFGRFIDHYPYFGLRGEADRQAMEHAFAHTQALFEQCFQEVKG
;
A
#
# COMPACT_ATOMS: atom_id res chain seq x y z
N MET A 1 19.76 -11.01 9.09
CA MET A 1 20.17 -9.99 8.10
C MET A 1 18.95 -9.66 7.26
N PRO A 2 18.63 -8.38 7.00
CA PRO A 2 17.56 -8.06 6.04
C PRO A 2 17.89 -8.69 4.69
N PRO A 3 16.90 -9.21 3.94
CA PRO A 3 17.14 -9.79 2.63
C PRO A 3 17.73 -8.71 1.71
N GLN A 4 18.82 -9.04 1.02
CA GLN A 4 19.49 -8.11 0.11
C GLN A 4 18.57 -7.79 -1.08
N LEU A 5 18.45 -6.51 -1.44
CA LEU A 5 17.64 -6.07 -2.58
C LEU A 5 18.25 -6.57 -3.89
N SER A 6 17.44 -7.23 -4.71
CA SER A 6 17.81 -7.64 -6.07
C SER A 6 17.87 -6.43 -7.01
N ALA A 7 18.45 -6.62 -8.20
CA ALA A 7 18.43 -5.58 -9.25
C ALA A 7 17.00 -5.19 -9.65
N THR A 8 16.07 -6.16 -9.65
CA THR A 8 14.65 -5.93 -9.92
C THR A 8 13.99 -5.06 -8.85
N ASP A 9 14.29 -5.31 -7.58
CA ASP A 9 13.80 -4.49 -6.46
C ASP A 9 14.31 -3.05 -6.57
N GLN A 10 15.60 -2.88 -6.87
CA GLN A 10 16.20 -1.55 -7.03
C GLN A 10 15.55 -0.78 -8.18
N ALA A 11 15.34 -1.44 -9.34
CA ALA A 11 14.67 -0.82 -10.48
C ALA A 11 13.21 -0.44 -10.15
N PHE A 12 12.49 -1.26 -9.37
CA PHE A 12 11.16 -0.91 -8.90
C PHE A 12 11.17 0.31 -7.97
N LEU A 13 12.08 0.35 -6.99
CA LEU A 13 12.22 1.47 -6.06
C LEU A 13 12.56 2.78 -6.79
N GLN A 14 13.39 2.73 -7.83
CA GLN A 14 13.67 3.88 -8.70
C GLN A 14 12.41 4.39 -9.43
N ARG A 15 11.53 3.49 -9.90
CA ARG A 15 10.24 3.88 -10.48
C ARG A 15 9.31 4.45 -9.41
N LEU A 16 9.20 3.81 -8.26
CA LEU A 16 8.38 4.26 -7.14
C LEU A 16 8.78 5.64 -6.61
N ALA A 17 10.06 5.98 -6.64
CA ALA A 17 10.55 7.33 -6.31
C ALA A 17 10.05 8.42 -7.26
N ARG A 18 9.59 8.07 -8.46
CA ARG A 18 9.06 9.00 -9.47
C ARG A 18 7.55 9.18 -9.42
N ILE A 19 6.84 8.39 -8.60
CA ILE A 19 5.41 8.56 -8.42
C ILE A 19 5.15 9.81 -7.59
N ASP A 20 4.37 10.73 -8.15
CA ASP A 20 3.91 11.91 -7.45
C ASP A 20 2.73 11.56 -6.53
N PHE A 21 2.96 11.59 -5.22
CA PHE A 21 1.92 11.41 -4.20
C PHE A 21 1.31 12.74 -3.72
N GLY A 22 1.72 13.88 -4.28
CA GLY A 22 1.25 15.21 -3.90
C GLY A 22 -0.26 15.38 -3.91
N PRO A 23 -0.99 14.99 -4.98
CA PRO A 23 -2.45 15.07 -5.01
C PRO A 23 -3.12 14.21 -3.91
N ILE A 24 -2.55 13.04 -3.61
CA ILE A 24 -3.05 12.13 -2.57
C ILE A 24 -2.82 12.76 -1.19
N ALA A 25 -1.61 13.29 -0.93
CA ALA A 25 -1.30 14.01 0.30
C ALA A 25 -2.22 15.23 0.51
N PHE A 26 -2.43 16.02 -0.54
CA PHE A 26 -3.33 17.16 -0.52
C PHE A 26 -4.76 16.75 -0.14
N LYS A 27 -5.27 15.67 -0.75
CA LYS A 27 -6.60 15.13 -0.44
C LYS A 27 -6.69 14.60 1.00
N LEU A 28 -5.65 13.92 1.49
CA LEU A 28 -5.59 13.40 2.86
C LEU A 28 -5.64 14.52 3.92
N MET A 29 -4.94 15.62 3.66
CA MET A 29 -4.86 16.77 4.57
C MET A 29 -6.05 17.72 4.47
N HIS A 30 -6.89 17.60 3.43
CA HIS A 30 -7.99 18.53 3.24
C HIS A 30 -9.07 18.33 4.32
N PRO A 31 -9.47 19.38 5.06
CA PRO A 31 -10.37 19.27 6.22
C PRO A 31 -11.78 18.78 5.87
N ASP A 32 -12.39 19.31 4.82
CA ASP A 32 -13.79 18.98 4.49
C ASP A 32 -13.94 17.89 3.41
N LYS A 33 -12.93 17.73 2.58
CA LYS A 33 -12.96 16.86 1.40
C LYS A 33 -12.12 15.61 1.57
N GLY A 34 -11.44 15.45 2.70
CA GLY A 34 -10.70 14.26 3.07
C GLY A 34 -10.72 14.04 4.57
N PRO A 35 -9.82 13.19 5.08
CA PRO A 35 -9.71 12.91 6.51
C PRO A 35 -9.22 14.09 7.39
N GLY A 36 -8.69 15.16 6.80
CA GLY A 36 -8.16 16.30 7.56
C GLY A 36 -6.91 15.95 8.37
N TRP A 37 -6.09 15.00 7.90
CA TRP A 37 -4.93 14.52 8.65
C TRP A 37 -3.82 15.56 8.79
N PRO A 38 -3.11 15.61 9.93
CA PRO A 38 -1.88 16.38 10.05
C PRO A 38 -0.82 15.93 9.04
N LEU A 39 0.09 16.84 8.68
CA LEU A 39 1.19 16.55 7.74
C LEU A 39 2.02 15.34 8.18
N ALA A 40 2.31 15.21 9.48
CA ALA A 40 3.10 14.11 10.03
C ALA A 40 2.43 12.75 9.79
N GLN A 41 1.14 12.63 10.08
CA GLN A 41 0.36 11.42 9.83
C GLN A 41 0.27 11.13 8.33
N THR A 42 0.00 12.14 7.51
CA THR A 42 -0.07 12.00 6.05
C THR A 42 1.25 11.49 5.47
N THR A 43 2.37 12.04 5.93
CA THR A 43 3.72 11.63 5.50
C THR A 43 4.00 10.19 5.88
N HIS A 44 3.67 9.81 7.12
CA HIS A 44 3.83 8.44 7.58
C HIS A 44 2.98 7.46 6.77
N ALA A 45 1.68 7.74 6.60
CA ALA A 45 0.77 6.86 5.88
C ALA A 45 1.16 6.69 4.40
N ILE A 46 1.64 7.75 3.73
CA ILE A 46 2.15 7.65 2.35
C ILE A 46 3.41 6.78 2.29
N GLU A 47 4.33 6.89 3.25
CA GLU A 47 5.51 6.03 3.30
C GLU A 47 5.12 4.55 3.51
N GLN A 48 4.15 4.27 4.39
CA GLN A 48 3.63 2.92 4.56
C GLN A 48 2.93 2.40 3.30
N TYR A 49 2.22 3.25 2.57
CA TYR A 49 1.64 2.88 1.27
C TYR A 49 2.70 2.60 0.20
N ARG A 50 3.80 3.37 0.17
CA ARG A 50 4.95 3.10 -0.72
C ARG A 50 5.55 1.72 -0.45
N ARG A 51 5.69 1.36 0.83
CA ARG A 51 6.15 0.03 1.26
C ARG A 51 5.16 -1.07 0.90
N PHE A 52 3.87 -0.81 1.02
CA PHE A 52 2.83 -1.72 0.57
C PHE A 52 2.88 -2.00 -0.95
N LEU A 53 3.11 -0.96 -1.76
CA LEU A 53 3.35 -1.12 -3.21
C LEU A 53 4.60 -1.96 -3.50
N PHE A 54 5.66 -1.81 -2.69
CA PHE A 54 6.85 -2.67 -2.79
C PHE A 54 6.55 -4.13 -2.45
N LEU A 55 5.70 -4.41 -1.45
CA LEU A 55 5.28 -5.79 -1.16
C LEU A 55 4.50 -6.40 -2.33
N HIS A 56 3.60 -5.66 -2.98
CA HIS A 56 2.92 -6.12 -4.19
C HIS A 56 3.90 -6.47 -5.33
N HIS A 57 5.00 -5.73 -5.43
CA HIS A 57 6.07 -6.02 -6.39
C HIS A 57 6.80 -7.32 -6.06
N ARG A 58 7.22 -7.47 -4.81
CA ARG A 58 8.07 -8.58 -4.37
C ARG A 58 7.30 -9.89 -4.20
N TYR A 59 6.01 -9.80 -3.89
CA TYR A 59 5.12 -10.93 -3.62
C TYR A 59 3.85 -10.85 -4.50
N PRO A 60 3.97 -10.95 -5.83
CA PRO A 60 2.87 -10.66 -6.75
C PRO A 60 1.69 -11.64 -6.66
N THR A 61 1.88 -12.80 -6.03
CA THR A 61 0.86 -13.83 -5.81
C THR A 61 0.34 -13.87 -4.37
N ALA A 62 0.91 -13.07 -3.47
CA ALA A 62 0.47 -13.02 -2.08
C ALA A 62 -0.81 -12.20 -1.95
N GLN A 63 -1.72 -12.66 -1.09
CA GLN A 63 -2.89 -11.91 -0.71
C GLN A 63 -2.49 -10.91 0.38
N LEU A 64 -2.22 -9.68 -0.03
CA LEU A 64 -1.79 -8.60 0.85
C LEU A 64 -2.99 -7.82 1.38
N VAL A 65 -3.03 -7.60 2.69
CA VAL A 65 -4.10 -6.85 3.36
C VAL A 65 -3.50 -5.59 3.99
N PRO A 66 -3.91 -4.38 3.58
CA PRO A 66 -3.37 -3.13 4.11
C PRO A 66 -3.82 -2.87 5.54
N SER A 67 -3.08 -2.05 6.28
CA SER A 67 -3.62 -1.39 7.49
C SER A 67 -4.69 -0.37 7.10
N GLN A 68 -5.50 0.09 8.07
CA GLN A 68 -6.53 1.12 7.80
C GLN A 68 -5.94 2.40 7.19
N GLU A 69 -4.76 2.83 7.64
CA GLU A 69 -4.11 4.03 7.09
C GLU A 69 -3.65 3.81 5.64
N ILE A 70 -3.02 2.68 5.36
CA ILE A 70 -2.59 2.31 4.00
C ILE A 70 -3.80 2.21 3.08
N ASP A 71 -4.88 1.58 3.54
CA ASP A 71 -6.12 1.40 2.78
C ASP A 71 -6.77 2.74 2.44
N GLN A 72 -6.77 3.69 3.37
CA GLN A 72 -7.29 5.04 3.13
C GLN A 72 -6.49 5.80 2.07
N VAL A 73 -5.15 5.70 2.09
CA VAL A 73 -4.27 6.26 1.06
C VAL A 73 -4.55 5.60 -0.29
N TRP A 74 -4.67 4.27 -0.30
CA TRP A 74 -4.91 3.49 -1.51
C TRP A 74 -6.27 3.83 -2.14
N HIS A 75 -7.34 3.95 -1.35
CA HIS A 75 -8.65 4.40 -1.82
C HIS A 75 -8.59 5.77 -2.50
N ILE A 76 -7.89 6.74 -1.90
CA ILE A 76 -7.74 8.06 -2.52
C ILE A 76 -6.97 7.97 -3.84
N HIS A 77 -5.93 7.14 -3.90
CA HIS A 77 -5.20 6.90 -5.13
C HIS A 77 -6.11 6.29 -6.21
N ILE A 78 -6.90 5.26 -5.88
CA ILE A 78 -7.83 4.58 -6.80
C ILE A 78 -8.89 5.56 -7.36
N LEU A 79 -9.39 6.48 -6.54
CA LEU A 79 -10.43 7.44 -6.95
C LEU A 79 -9.96 8.41 -8.03
N ASP A 80 -8.65 8.70 -8.12
CA ASP A 80 -8.05 9.28 -9.31
C ASP A 80 -7.75 8.18 -10.34
N THR A 81 -8.81 7.67 -10.96
CA THR A 81 -8.76 6.45 -11.78
C THR A 81 -7.77 6.53 -12.95
N ALA A 82 -7.57 7.72 -13.52
CA ALA A 82 -6.63 7.93 -14.63
C ALA A 82 -5.18 7.81 -14.12
N LYS A 83 -4.84 8.53 -13.04
CA LYS A 83 -3.53 8.45 -12.40
C LYS A 83 -3.24 7.05 -11.89
N TYR A 84 -4.19 6.42 -11.19
CA TYR A 84 -4.01 5.09 -10.64
C TYR A 84 -3.69 4.05 -11.71
N ARG A 85 -4.38 4.10 -12.85
CA ARG A 85 -4.12 3.22 -13.99
C ARG A 85 -2.72 3.44 -14.57
N GLN A 86 -2.32 4.70 -14.74
CA GLN A 86 -0.99 5.05 -15.25
C GLN A 86 0.12 4.61 -14.29
N ASP A 87 -0.04 4.89 -13.00
CA ASP A 87 0.95 4.54 -11.97
C ASP A 87 1.06 3.02 -11.82
N CYS A 88 -0.06 2.28 -11.86
CA CYS A 88 -0.03 0.82 -11.87
C CYS A 88 0.70 0.26 -13.10
N GLN A 89 0.40 0.78 -14.29
CA GLN A 89 1.08 0.37 -15.51
C GLN A 89 2.59 0.66 -15.44
N PHE A 90 2.98 1.81 -14.90
CA PHE A 90 4.38 2.21 -14.78
C PHE A 90 5.15 1.38 -13.74
N LEU A 91 4.53 1.08 -12.61
CA LEU A 91 5.18 0.33 -11.53
C LEU A 91 5.22 -1.17 -11.80
N PHE A 92 4.07 -1.75 -12.17
CA PHE A 92 3.81 -3.18 -12.20
C PHE A 92 3.60 -3.75 -13.60
N GLY A 93 3.40 -2.90 -14.61
CA GLY A 93 3.03 -3.35 -15.96
C GLY A 93 1.59 -3.89 -16.07
N ARG A 94 0.80 -3.78 -14.99
CA ARG A 94 -0.59 -4.25 -14.89
C ARG A 94 -1.34 -3.44 -13.83
N PHE A 95 -2.66 -3.52 -13.87
CA PHE A 95 -3.51 -2.99 -12.80
C PHE A 95 -3.35 -3.85 -11.52
N ILE A 96 -3.41 -3.22 -10.36
CA ILE A 96 -3.46 -3.89 -9.06
C ILE A 96 -4.89 -3.76 -8.56
N ASP A 97 -5.61 -4.88 -8.46
CA ASP A 97 -7.01 -4.86 -8.04
C ASP A 97 -7.14 -4.69 -6.53
N HIS A 98 -8.10 -3.86 -6.11
CA HIS A 98 -8.55 -3.76 -4.73
C HIS A 98 -9.86 -4.53 -4.57
N TYR A 99 -9.94 -5.37 -3.54
CA TYR A 99 -11.14 -6.13 -3.22
C TYR A 99 -11.64 -5.73 -1.82
N PRO A 100 -12.52 -4.71 -1.72
CA PRO A 100 -12.91 -4.09 -0.44
C PRO A 100 -13.81 -4.97 0.43
N TYR A 101 -14.21 -6.14 -0.07
CA TYR A 101 -15.17 -7.02 0.59
C TYR A 101 -14.50 -8.20 1.32
N PHE A 102 -13.16 -8.28 1.31
CA PHE A 102 -12.46 -9.37 1.98
C PHE A 102 -12.64 -9.30 3.49
N GLY A 103 -13.15 -10.38 4.09
CA GLY A 103 -13.44 -10.47 5.52
C GLY A 103 -14.91 -10.19 5.87
N LEU A 104 -15.75 -9.79 4.89
CA LEU A 104 -17.15 -9.42 5.14
C LEU A 104 -18.15 -10.55 4.85
N ARG A 105 -17.72 -11.66 4.24
CA ARG A 105 -18.63 -12.73 3.75
C ARG A 105 -18.82 -13.87 4.75
N GLY A 106 -18.80 -13.53 6.05
CA GLY A 106 -18.98 -14.48 7.15
C GLY A 106 -17.67 -14.92 7.81
N GLU A 107 -17.80 -15.80 8.79
CA GLU A 107 -16.73 -16.14 9.74
C GLU A 107 -15.46 -16.69 9.08
N ALA A 108 -15.60 -17.59 8.10
CA ALA A 108 -14.45 -18.16 7.40
C ALA A 108 -13.67 -17.11 6.58
N ASP A 109 -14.38 -16.17 5.94
CA ASP A 109 -13.76 -15.08 5.16
C ASP A 109 -13.04 -14.10 6.10
N ARG A 110 -13.61 -13.83 7.29
CA ARG A 110 -12.99 -13.03 8.35
C ARG A 110 -11.69 -13.65 8.86
N GLN A 111 -11.70 -14.94 9.20
CA GLN A 111 -10.50 -15.65 9.63
C GLN A 111 -9.42 -15.66 8.55
N ALA A 112 -9.80 -15.86 7.28
CA ALA A 112 -8.87 -15.77 6.16
C ALA A 112 -8.25 -14.37 6.03
N MET A 113 -9.04 -13.31 6.22
CA MET A 113 -8.56 -11.93 6.22
C MET A 113 -7.59 -11.65 7.38
N GLU A 114 -7.88 -12.13 8.58
CA GLU A 114 -6.98 -12.01 9.74
C GLU A 114 -5.65 -12.72 9.51
N HIS A 115 -5.68 -13.94 8.94
CA HIS A 115 -4.47 -14.68 8.60
C HIS A 115 -3.63 -13.95 7.53
N ALA A 116 -4.28 -13.44 6.48
CA ALA A 116 -3.60 -12.69 5.42
C ALA A 116 -3.04 -11.35 5.92
N PHE A 117 -3.73 -10.69 6.85
CA PHE A 117 -3.23 -9.48 7.51
C PHE A 117 -1.99 -9.78 8.36
N ALA A 118 -2.02 -10.81 9.20
CA ALA A 118 -0.86 -11.25 9.99
C ALA A 118 0.34 -11.61 9.08
N HIS A 119 0.07 -12.27 7.94
CA HIS A 119 1.10 -12.55 6.94
C HIS A 119 1.68 -11.27 6.33
N THR A 120 0.83 -10.30 5.98
CA THR A 120 1.27 -9.01 5.44
C THR A 120 2.17 -8.27 6.43
N GLN A 121 1.81 -8.26 7.72
CA GLN A 121 2.65 -7.67 8.79
C GLN A 121 4.02 -8.35 8.87
N ALA A 122 4.07 -9.68 8.83
CA ALA A 122 5.34 -10.41 8.84
C ALA A 122 6.23 -10.05 7.63
N LEU A 123 5.64 -9.82 6.45
CA LEU A 123 6.38 -9.37 5.26
C LEU A 123 6.91 -7.93 5.42
N PHE A 124 6.15 -7.04 6.05
CA PHE A 124 6.62 -5.70 6.41
C PHE A 124 7.83 -5.77 7.34
N GLU A 125 7.74 -6.53 8.43
CA GLU A 125 8.83 -6.71 9.40
C GLU A 125 10.09 -7.27 8.71
N GLN A 126 9.91 -8.30 7.87
CA GLN A 126 11.00 -8.91 7.11
C GLN A 126 11.68 -7.94 6.15
N CYS A 127 10.92 -7.06 5.49
CA CYS A 127 11.46 -6.16 4.47
C CYS A 127 12.01 -4.85 5.04
N PHE A 128 11.44 -4.33 6.12
CA PHE A 128 11.67 -2.95 6.58
C PHE A 128 12.15 -2.83 8.03
N GLN A 129 12.31 -3.94 8.77
CA GLN A 129 12.80 -3.97 10.15
C GLN A 129 11.94 -3.17 11.15
N GLU A 130 10.62 -3.09 10.93
CA GLU A 130 9.74 -2.45 11.90
C GLU A 130 9.49 -3.37 13.11
N VAL A 131 9.69 -2.84 14.31
CA VAL A 131 9.26 -3.49 15.56
C VAL A 131 7.81 -3.10 15.79
N LYS A 132 6.94 -4.07 16.07
CA LYS A 132 5.53 -3.83 16.42
C LYS A 132 5.42 -2.75 17.50
N GLY A 133 4.74 -1.64 17.18
CA GLY A 133 4.22 -0.66 18.14
C GLY A 133 2.83 -1.03 18.60
#